data_AF-A0A9D2Q7U1-F1
#
_entry.id   AF-A0A9D2Q7U1-F1
#
_cell.length_a   1.000
_cell.length_b   1.000
_cell.length_c   1.000
_cell.angle_alpha   90.00
_cell.angle_beta   90.00
_cell.angle_gamma   90.00
#
_symmetry.space_group_name_H-M   'P 1'
#
loop_
_entity.id
_entity.type
_entity.pdbx_description
1 polymer ?
#
loop_
_entity_poly.entity_id
_entity_poly.type
_entity_poly.pdbx_seq_one_letter_code
_entity_poly.pdbx_strand_id
1 'polypeptide(L)'
;MFCRFCGKELPEGARFCNNCGRAVDFIPPQQTVRRRPMAWFKFIIYFQLFANAALNLIIAFIWITGLHYGESAGLYYEICPPLKVSDVIYGFTCIACAAGAIVVRQKLAHYKKNAPAWYIGFIVVSLTIGQISSVADYLAVTFASEGYLEIKLAELLRNVVFVVAGICFLVPLNYVYFRKRKDLFVN
;
A
#
# COMPACT_ATOMS: atom_id res chain seq x y z
N MET A 1 51.44 17.08 -4.78
CA MET A 1 50.79 16.20 -5.80
C MET A 1 51.39 16.49 -7.18
N PHE A 2 51.44 15.55 -8.12
CA PHE A 2 52.06 15.79 -9.45
C PHE A 2 51.01 16.01 -10.54
N CYS A 3 51.33 16.86 -11.53
CA CYS A 3 50.47 17.09 -12.69
C CYS A 3 50.45 15.86 -13.61
N ARG A 4 49.25 15.35 -13.90
CA ARG A 4 49.02 14.18 -14.78
C ARG A 4 49.39 14.40 -16.24
N PHE A 5 49.60 15.64 -16.67
CA PHE A 5 49.93 15.97 -18.07
C PHE A 5 51.42 16.25 -18.29
N CYS A 6 52.13 16.80 -17.30
CA CYS A 6 53.53 17.20 -17.46
C CYS A 6 54.47 16.69 -16.36
N GLY A 7 53.95 15.94 -15.37
CA GLY A 7 54.73 15.27 -14.33
C GLY A 7 55.33 16.18 -13.26
N LYS A 8 55.17 17.51 -13.32
CA LYS A 8 55.73 18.42 -12.31
C LYS A 8 54.90 18.49 -11.04
N GLU A 9 55.58 18.80 -9.93
CA GLU A 9 54.96 18.98 -8.63
C GLU A 9 54.04 20.21 -8.62
N LEU A 10 52.88 20.06 -8.00
CA LEU A 10 51.84 21.08 -7.89
C LEU A 10 51.78 21.57 -6.44
N PRO A 11 51.73 22.90 -6.24
CA PRO A 11 51.54 23.47 -4.92
C PRO A 11 50.18 23.09 -4.34
N GLU A 12 50.08 23.06 -3.01
CA GLU A 12 48.85 22.70 -2.31
C GLU A 12 47.71 23.66 -2.70
N GLY A 13 46.55 23.11 -3.09
CA GLY A 13 45.38 23.88 -3.50
C GLY A 13 45.42 24.49 -4.92
N ALA A 14 46.43 24.17 -5.74
CA ALA A 14 46.53 24.70 -7.10
C ALA A 14 45.37 24.24 -8.01
N ARG A 15 44.59 25.22 -8.53
CA ARG A 15 43.53 24.96 -9.53
C ARG A 15 44.08 24.71 -10.94
N PHE A 16 45.27 25.22 -11.23
CA PHE A 16 45.96 25.09 -12.51
C PHE A 16 47.43 24.73 -12.29
N CYS A 17 48.01 24.00 -13.24
CA CYS A 17 49.43 23.68 -13.21
C CYS A 17 50.26 24.90 -13.62
N ASN A 18 51.12 25.38 -12.73
CA ASN A 18 52.00 26.53 -12.97
C ASN A 18 52.99 26.32 -14.14
N ASN A 19 53.22 25.08 -14.57
CA ASN A 19 54.18 24.76 -15.62
C ASN A 19 53.56 24.49 -17.00
N CYS A 20 52.40 23.82 -17.07
CA CYS A 20 51.76 23.51 -18.35
C CYS A 20 50.45 24.26 -18.59
N GLY A 21 50.01 25.09 -17.63
CA GLY A 21 48.79 25.90 -17.71
C GLY A 21 47.47 25.12 -17.63
N ARG A 22 47.50 23.77 -17.64
CA ARG A 22 46.28 22.96 -17.61
C ARG A 22 45.61 22.97 -16.24
N ALA A 23 44.28 22.96 -16.25
CA ALA A 23 43.50 22.80 -15.03
C ALA A 23 43.89 21.48 -14.34
N VAL A 24 44.09 21.56 -13.03
CA VAL A 24 44.19 20.38 -12.19
C VAL A 24 42.75 20.04 -11.86
N ASP A 25 42.19 18.98 -12.45
CA ASP A 25 40.82 18.60 -12.13
C ASP A 25 40.77 18.24 -10.64
N PHE A 26 40.28 19.17 -9.82
CA PHE A 26 39.83 18.86 -8.49
C PHE A 26 38.64 17.93 -8.70
N ILE A 27 38.85 16.63 -8.53
CA ILE A 27 37.75 15.69 -8.39
C ILE A 27 37.30 15.91 -6.96
N PRO A 28 36.24 16.71 -6.67
CA PRO A 28 35.67 16.70 -5.33
C PRO A 28 35.42 15.23 -4.99
N PRO A 29 35.68 14.78 -3.74
CA PRO A 29 35.41 13.40 -3.36
C PRO A 29 34.01 13.11 -3.84
N GLN A 30 33.90 12.15 -4.78
CA GLN A 30 32.63 11.79 -5.40
C GLN A 30 31.64 11.67 -4.26
N GLN A 31 30.71 12.63 -4.17
CA GLN A 31 29.58 12.48 -3.29
C GLN A 31 28.90 11.23 -3.81
N THR A 32 29.17 10.11 -3.14
CA THR A 32 28.43 8.89 -3.34
C THR A 32 27.01 9.31 -3.05
N VAL A 33 26.24 9.59 -4.11
CA VAL A 33 24.84 9.95 -4.01
C VAL A 33 24.26 8.81 -3.18
N ARG A 34 23.96 9.07 -1.90
CA ARG A 34 23.47 8.03 -1.00
C ARG A 34 22.17 7.55 -1.61
N ARG A 35 22.23 6.44 -2.36
CA ARG A 35 21.06 5.84 -2.98
C ARG A 35 20.14 5.44 -1.83
N ARG A 36 19.04 6.16 -1.68
CA ARG A 36 18.06 5.87 -0.65
C ARG A 36 17.54 4.44 -0.88
N PRO A 37 17.45 3.58 0.15
CA PRO A 37 16.98 2.21 -0.05
C PRO A 37 15.52 2.22 -0.53
N MET A 38 15.26 1.45 -1.60
CA MET A 38 13.96 1.34 -2.27
C MET A 38 13.31 -0.04 -2.10
N ALA A 39 13.84 -0.89 -1.22
CA ALA A 39 13.33 -2.25 -1.00
C ALA A 39 11.83 -2.26 -0.65
N TRP A 40 11.40 -1.38 0.27
CA TRP A 40 9.98 -1.24 0.64
C TRP A 40 9.10 -0.78 -0.54
N PHE A 41 9.53 0.21 -1.32
CA PHE A 41 8.80 0.64 -2.51
C PHE A 41 8.66 -0.50 -3.54
N LYS A 42 9.74 -1.26 -3.77
CA LYS A 42 9.73 -2.44 -4.63
C LYS A 42 8.75 -3.50 -4.12
N PHE A 43 8.76 -3.78 -2.81
CA PHE A 43 7.79 -4.68 -2.19
C PHE A 43 6.34 -4.23 -2.45
N ILE A 44 6.03 -2.94 -2.30
CA ILE A 44 4.69 -2.40 -2.55
C ILE A 44 4.23 -2.68 -3.99
N ILE A 45 5.05 -2.34 -4.98
CA ILE A 45 4.65 -2.38 -6.40
C ILE A 45 4.75 -3.77 -7.04
N TYR A 46 5.61 -4.65 -6.51
CA TYR A 46 5.82 -5.99 -7.05
C TYR A 46 5.03 -7.07 -6.31
N PHE A 47 4.68 -6.84 -5.05
CA PHE A 47 3.99 -7.86 -4.25
C PHE A 47 2.71 -7.33 -3.63
N GLN A 48 2.78 -6.33 -2.75
CA GLN A 48 1.66 -5.96 -1.88
C GLN A 48 0.37 -5.63 -2.65
N LEU A 49 0.45 -4.82 -3.71
CA LEU A 49 -0.73 -4.42 -4.49
C LEU A 49 -1.32 -5.58 -5.30
N PHE A 50 -0.49 -6.51 -5.77
CA PHE A 50 -0.98 -7.71 -6.46
C PHE A 50 -1.60 -8.72 -5.49
N ALA A 51 -0.96 -8.95 -4.34
CA ALA A 51 -1.51 -9.78 -3.28
C ALA A 51 -2.87 -9.23 -2.81
N ASN A 52 -2.97 -7.91 -2.62
CA ASN A 52 -4.22 -7.27 -2.28
C ASN A 52 -5.29 -7.43 -3.37
N ALA A 53 -4.93 -7.29 -4.66
CA ALA A 53 -5.87 -7.53 -5.75
C ALA A 53 -6.37 -8.98 -5.77
N ALA A 54 -5.47 -9.96 -5.63
CA ALA A 54 -5.83 -11.38 -5.58
C ALA A 54 -6.74 -11.70 -4.40
N LEU A 55 -6.39 -11.22 -3.19
CA LEU A 55 -7.22 -11.41 -2.00
C LEU A 55 -8.61 -10.80 -2.17
N ASN A 56 -8.71 -9.60 -2.75
CA ASN A 56 -10.01 -8.98 -3.03
C ASN A 56 -10.86 -9.79 -4.01
N LEU A 57 -10.26 -10.42 -5.03
CA LEU A 57 -11.01 -11.28 -5.96
C LEU A 57 -11.50 -12.57 -5.29
N ILE A 58 -10.68 -13.16 -4.41
CA ILE A 58 -11.07 -14.33 -3.61
C ILE A 58 -12.23 -13.96 -2.67
N ILE A 59 -12.11 -12.84 -1.95
CA ILE A 59 -13.16 -12.33 -1.07
C ILE A 59 -14.43 -12.03 -1.88
N ALA A 60 -14.33 -11.38 -3.03
CA ALA A 60 -15.48 -11.10 -3.88
C ALA A 60 -16.23 -12.38 -4.25
N PHE A 61 -15.51 -13.42 -4.68
CA PHE A 61 -16.11 -14.72 -4.99
C PHE A 61 -16.81 -15.33 -3.77
N ILE A 62 -16.15 -15.38 -2.62
CA ILE A 62 -16.70 -15.93 -1.37
C ILE A 62 -17.99 -15.22 -0.96
N TRP A 63 -18.04 -13.90 -1.08
CA TRP A 63 -19.21 -13.10 -0.68
C TRP A 63 -20.36 -13.19 -1.68
N ILE A 64 -20.10 -13.07 -2.98
CA ILE A 64 -21.15 -13.15 -4.03
C ILE A 64 -21.86 -14.50 -4.00
N THR A 65 -21.12 -15.56 -3.69
CA THR A 65 -21.65 -16.92 -3.62
C THR A 65 -22.27 -17.29 -2.26
N GLY A 66 -22.07 -16.45 -1.23
CA GLY A 66 -22.50 -16.74 0.14
C GLY A 66 -21.66 -17.84 0.82
N LEU A 67 -20.52 -18.24 0.26
CA LEU A 67 -19.66 -19.29 0.82
C LEU A 67 -19.18 -18.98 2.24
N HIS A 68 -19.14 -17.71 2.63
CA HIS A 68 -18.74 -17.31 3.99
C HIS A 68 -19.72 -17.76 5.08
N TYR A 69 -20.99 -18.02 4.73
CA TYR A 69 -21.95 -18.64 5.64
C TYR A 69 -21.89 -20.18 5.64
N GLY A 70 -21.09 -20.81 4.78
CA GLY A 70 -21.06 -22.26 4.64
C GLY A 70 -22.39 -22.81 4.11
N GLU A 71 -22.80 -23.98 4.63
CA GLU A 71 -24.03 -24.66 4.18
C GLU A 71 -25.32 -23.95 4.58
N SER A 72 -25.26 -23.03 5.55
CA SER A 72 -26.42 -22.32 6.08
C SER A 72 -26.73 -21.00 5.35
N ALA A 73 -26.06 -20.70 4.23
CA ALA A 73 -26.30 -19.48 3.44
C ALA A 73 -27.79 -19.27 3.10
N GLY A 74 -28.49 -20.34 2.71
CA GLY A 74 -29.93 -20.29 2.41
C GLY A 74 -30.78 -19.80 3.59
N LEU A 75 -30.49 -20.31 4.79
CA LEU A 75 -31.21 -19.95 6.02
C LEU A 75 -30.98 -18.48 6.40
N TYR A 76 -29.75 -17.96 6.26
CA TYR A 76 -29.47 -16.55 6.51
C TYR A 76 -30.24 -15.64 5.54
N TYR A 77 -30.30 -16.01 4.26
CA TYR A 77 -31.00 -15.23 3.25
C TYR A 77 -32.53 -15.34 3.34
N GLU A 78 -33.07 -16.43 3.88
CA GLU A 78 -34.51 -16.54 4.15
C GLU A 78 -34.95 -15.66 5.33
N ILE A 79 -34.17 -15.65 6.41
CA ILE A 79 -34.47 -14.86 7.60
C ILE A 79 -34.25 -13.36 7.34
N CYS A 80 -33.20 -13.02 6.60
CA CYS A 80 -32.88 -11.64 6.23
C CYS A 80 -32.61 -11.52 4.71
N PRO A 81 -33.65 -11.45 3.87
CA PRO A 81 -33.49 -11.33 2.42
C PRO A 81 -32.60 -10.16 1.94
N PRO A 82 -32.63 -8.97 2.57
CA PRO A 82 -31.73 -7.87 2.20
C PRO A 82 -30.24 -8.19 2.35
N LEU A 83 -29.87 -9.17 3.18
CA LEU A 83 -28.48 -9.55 3.42
C LEU A 83 -27.79 -10.05 2.14
N LYS A 84 -28.50 -10.82 1.31
CA LYS A 84 -27.97 -11.29 0.02
C LYS A 84 -27.60 -10.14 -0.91
N VAL A 85 -28.40 -9.08 -0.91
CA VAL A 85 -28.12 -7.88 -1.71
C VAL A 85 -26.87 -7.18 -1.19
N SER A 86 -26.73 -7.07 0.13
CA SER A 86 -25.53 -6.51 0.78
C SER A 86 -24.26 -7.27 0.40
N ASP A 87 -24.29 -8.60 0.45
CA ASP A 87 -23.14 -9.45 0.13
C ASP A 87 -22.67 -9.28 -1.31
N VAL A 88 -23.62 -9.24 -2.25
CA VAL A 88 -23.34 -9.06 -3.66
C VAL A 88 -22.73 -7.67 -3.92
N ILE A 89 -23.28 -6.62 -3.29
CA ILE A 89 -22.72 -5.26 -3.38
C ILE A 89 -21.29 -5.24 -2.85
N TYR A 90 -21.04 -5.85 -1.69
CA TYR A 90 -19.70 -5.91 -1.13
C TYR A 90 -18.73 -6.64 -2.05
N GLY A 91 -19.14 -7.77 -2.64
CA GLY A 91 -18.33 -8.50 -3.61
C GLY A 91 -17.93 -7.67 -4.84
N PHE A 92 -18.87 -6.91 -5.42
CA PHE A 92 -18.55 -5.97 -6.50
C PHE A 92 -17.61 -4.86 -6.04
N THR A 93 -17.75 -4.42 -4.80
CA THR A 93 -16.87 -3.40 -4.23
C THR A 93 -15.45 -3.94 -4.07
N CYS A 94 -15.28 -5.20 -3.65
CA CYS A 94 -13.99 -5.88 -3.64
C CYS A 94 -13.38 -6.01 -5.05
N ILE A 95 -14.17 -6.31 -6.08
CA ILE A 95 -13.70 -6.30 -7.48
C ILE A 95 -13.18 -4.90 -7.87
N ALA A 96 -13.91 -3.84 -7.50
CA ALA A 96 -13.48 -2.47 -7.73
C ALA A 96 -12.18 -2.14 -6.98
N CYS A 97 -12.00 -2.60 -5.74
CA CYS A 97 -10.76 -2.48 -4.99
C CYS A 97 -9.60 -3.23 -5.66
N ALA A 98 -9.83 -4.42 -6.23
CA ALA A 98 -8.81 -5.15 -6.98
C ALA A 98 -8.34 -4.35 -8.20
N ALA A 99 -9.27 -3.76 -8.96
CA ALA A 99 -8.92 -2.86 -10.06
C ALA A 99 -8.18 -1.59 -9.57
N GLY A 100 -8.64 -1.01 -8.46
CA GLY A 100 -8.02 0.12 -7.78
C GLY A 100 -6.56 -0.15 -7.40
N ALA A 101 -6.25 -1.35 -6.90
CA ALA A 101 -4.89 -1.76 -6.57
C ALA A 101 -3.97 -1.68 -7.80
N ILE A 102 -4.44 -2.11 -8.97
CA ILE A 102 -3.70 -2.06 -10.24
C ILE A 102 -3.50 -0.60 -10.69
N VAL A 103 -4.53 0.24 -10.59
CA VAL A 103 -4.45 1.66 -10.94
C VAL A 103 -3.45 2.40 -10.04
N VAL A 104 -3.52 2.17 -8.73
CA VAL A 104 -2.58 2.74 -7.75
C VAL A 104 -1.16 2.29 -8.03
N ARG A 105 -0.96 1.00 -8.35
CA ARG A 105 0.34 0.46 -8.76
C ARG A 105 0.88 1.19 -9.97
N GLN A 106 0.07 1.36 -11.02
CA GLN A 106 0.48 2.07 -12.23
C GLN A 106 0.88 3.52 -11.91
N LYS A 107 0.11 4.24 -11.08
CA LYS A 107 0.47 5.61 -10.65
C LYS A 107 1.80 5.65 -9.90
N LEU A 108 2.04 4.69 -8.99
CA LEU A 108 3.29 4.59 -8.25
C LEU A 108 4.47 4.26 -9.16
N ALA A 109 4.33 3.29 -10.06
CA ALA A 109 5.38 2.86 -10.98
C ALA A 109 5.82 3.98 -11.94
N HIS A 110 4.89 4.85 -12.33
CA HIS A 110 5.18 6.04 -13.16
C HIS A 110 5.55 7.29 -12.36
N TYR A 111 5.73 7.16 -11.04
CA TYR A 111 6.13 8.24 -10.16
C TYR A 111 5.27 9.51 -10.29
N LYS A 112 3.95 9.32 -10.45
CA LYS A 112 3.00 10.44 -10.56
C LYS A 112 2.97 11.26 -9.28
N LYS A 113 2.89 12.59 -9.38
CA LYS A 113 2.92 13.53 -8.24
C LYS A 113 2.00 13.16 -7.08
N ASN A 114 0.78 12.72 -7.40
CA ASN A 114 -0.22 12.37 -6.40
C ASN A 114 -0.24 10.87 -6.03
N ALA A 115 0.62 10.03 -6.62
CA ALA A 115 0.58 8.58 -6.43
C ALA A 115 0.70 8.12 -4.96
N PRO A 116 1.55 8.73 -4.10
CA PRO A 116 1.59 8.36 -2.70
C PRO A 116 0.29 8.61 -1.94
N ALA A 117 -0.39 9.72 -2.25
CA ALA A 117 -1.69 10.03 -1.63
C ALA A 117 -2.76 9.03 -2.05
N TRP A 118 -2.80 8.67 -3.34
CA TRP A 118 -3.67 7.61 -3.87
C TRP A 118 -3.42 6.27 -3.19
N TYR A 119 -2.15 5.91 -2.97
CA TYR A 119 -1.79 4.67 -2.28
C TYR A 119 -2.20 4.66 -0.81
N ILE A 120 -1.95 5.75 -0.07
CA ILE A 120 -2.38 5.88 1.33
C ILE A 120 -3.91 5.78 1.42
N GLY A 121 -4.63 6.53 0.58
CA GLY A 121 -6.09 6.47 0.54
C GLY A 121 -6.61 5.07 0.20
N PHE A 122 -5.96 4.40 -0.74
CA PHE A 122 -6.30 3.02 -1.10
C PHE A 122 -6.11 2.03 0.07
N ILE A 123 -5.02 2.14 0.84
CA ILE A 123 -4.83 1.31 2.03
C ILE A 123 -5.97 1.55 3.02
N VAL A 124 -6.30 2.81 3.31
CA VAL A 124 -7.37 3.15 4.26
C VAL A 124 -8.70 2.56 3.81
N VAL A 125 -9.09 2.77 2.56
CA VAL A 125 -10.33 2.19 2.00
C VAL A 125 -10.32 0.67 2.09
N SER A 126 -9.22 0.03 1.71
CA SER A 126 -9.11 -1.44 1.73
C SER A 126 -9.19 -2.03 3.13
N LEU A 127 -8.72 -1.30 4.15
CA LEU A 127 -8.82 -1.72 5.56
C LEU A 127 -10.24 -1.54 6.10
N THR A 128 -10.95 -0.47 5.73
CA THR A 128 -12.23 -0.12 6.35
C THR A 128 -13.44 -0.76 5.67
N ILE A 129 -13.35 -1.09 4.38
CA ILE A 129 -14.50 -1.51 3.58
C ILE A 129 -15.20 -2.77 4.11
N GLY A 130 -14.44 -3.73 4.63
CA GLY A 130 -15.00 -4.97 5.20
C GLY A 130 -15.70 -4.78 6.55
N GLN A 131 -15.51 -3.64 7.22
CA GLN A 131 -16.17 -3.36 8.50
C GLN A 131 -17.67 -3.09 8.30
N ILE A 132 -18.03 -2.40 7.21
CA ILE A 132 -19.42 -2.10 6.88
C ILE A 132 -20.21 -3.40 6.72
N SER A 133 -19.66 -4.35 5.96
CA SER A 133 -20.30 -5.66 5.74
C SER A 133 -20.33 -6.50 7.01
N SER A 134 -19.24 -6.50 7.81
CA SER A 134 -19.20 -7.23 9.09
C SER A 134 -20.25 -6.72 10.10
N VAL A 135 -20.54 -5.41 10.10
CA VAL A 135 -21.61 -4.83 10.93
C VAL A 135 -22.99 -5.25 10.41
N ALA A 136 -23.19 -5.26 9.10
CA ALA A 136 -24.45 -5.72 8.50
C ALA A 136 -24.73 -7.19 8.85
N ASP A 137 -23.72 -8.07 8.78
CA ASP A 137 -23.82 -9.47 9.21
C ASP A 137 -24.19 -9.61 10.68
N TYR A 138 -23.51 -8.84 11.56
CA TYR A 138 -23.80 -8.85 12.99
C TYR A 138 -25.24 -8.45 13.28
N LEU A 139 -25.72 -7.36 12.67
CA LEU A 139 -27.10 -6.90 12.82
C LEU A 139 -28.09 -7.94 12.30
N ALA A 140 -27.84 -8.56 11.13
CA ALA A 140 -28.72 -9.60 10.61
C ALA A 140 -28.84 -10.80 11.55
N VAL A 141 -27.74 -11.22 12.19
CA VAL A 141 -27.74 -12.33 13.15
C VAL A 141 -28.49 -11.99 14.44
N THR A 142 -28.44 -10.73 14.89
CA THR A 142 -29.19 -10.30 16.10
C THR A 142 -30.70 -10.46 15.97
N PHE A 143 -31.24 -10.41 14.75
CA PHE A 143 -32.66 -10.65 14.48
C PHE A 143 -33.00 -12.12 14.24
N ALA A 144 -32.00 -12.96 13.92
CA ALA A 144 -32.21 -14.33 13.45
C ALA A 144 -32.05 -15.39 14.56
N SER A 145 -31.12 -15.20 15.50
CA SER A 145 -30.77 -16.25 16.45
C SER A 145 -29.96 -15.74 17.64
N GLU A 146 -30.41 -16.00 18.87
CA GLU A 146 -29.70 -15.61 20.10
C GLU A 146 -28.38 -16.39 20.31
N GLY A 147 -28.28 -17.62 19.80
CA GLY A 147 -27.13 -18.51 20.04
C GLY A 147 -25.82 -18.13 19.32
N TYR A 148 -25.87 -17.29 18.28
CA TYR A 148 -24.70 -16.91 17.47
C TYR A 148 -24.16 -15.51 17.78
N LEU A 149 -24.81 -14.78 18.70
CA LEU A 149 -24.52 -13.37 18.99
C LEU A 149 -23.08 -13.18 19.50
N GLU A 150 -22.66 -14.00 20.46
CA GLU A 150 -21.32 -13.93 21.07
C GLU A 150 -20.20 -14.20 20.07
N ILE A 151 -20.41 -15.19 19.18
CA ILE A 151 -19.45 -15.56 18.14
C ILE A 151 -19.27 -14.40 17.16
N LYS A 152 -20.36 -13.79 16.71
CA LYS A 152 -20.33 -12.69 15.74
C LYS A 152 -19.82 -11.39 16.35
N LEU A 153 -20.10 -11.12 17.63
CA LEU A 153 -19.51 -10.00 18.34
C LEU A 153 -17.99 -10.15 18.46
N ALA A 154 -17.49 -11.34 18.81
CA ALA A 154 -16.05 -11.61 18.87
C ALA A 154 -15.36 -11.47 17.50
N GLU A 155 -16.02 -11.89 16.42
CA GLU A 155 -15.55 -11.69 15.04
C GLU A 155 -15.48 -10.22 14.66
N LEU A 156 -16.51 -9.43 14.97
CA LEU A 156 -16.53 -7.99 14.74
C LEU A 156 -15.39 -7.29 15.51
N LEU A 157 -15.25 -7.58 16.81
CA LEU A 157 -14.19 -7.00 17.64
C LEU A 157 -12.80 -7.34 17.12
N ARG A 158 -12.57 -8.60 16.74
CA ARG A 158 -11.32 -9.06 16.13
C ARG A 158 -11.01 -8.26 14.86
N ASN A 159 -11.99 -8.10 13.97
CA ASN A 159 -11.83 -7.36 12.72
C ASN A 159 -11.51 -5.88 12.98
N VAL A 160 -12.18 -5.24 13.94
CA VAL A 160 -11.92 -3.86 14.34
C VAL A 160 -10.50 -3.69 14.86
N VAL A 161 -10.02 -4.61 15.71
CA VAL A 161 -8.64 -4.57 16.24
C VAL A 161 -7.61 -4.61 15.10
N PHE A 162 -7.79 -5.49 14.11
CA PHE A 162 -6.90 -5.55 12.94
C PHE A 162 -6.91 -4.26 12.12
N VAL A 163 -8.08 -3.64 11.92
CA VAL A 163 -8.19 -2.38 11.19
C VAL A 163 -7.52 -1.24 11.95
N VAL A 164 -7.78 -1.12 13.25
CA VAL A 164 -7.14 -0.11 14.10
C VAL A 164 -5.63 -0.26 14.08
N ALA A 165 -5.11 -1.49 14.20
CA ALA A 165 -3.69 -1.74 14.05
C ALA A 165 -3.17 -1.32 12.67
N GLY A 166 -3.86 -1.70 11.59
CA GLY A 166 -3.50 -1.29 10.23
C GLY A 166 -3.45 0.24 10.06
N ILE A 167 -4.46 0.95 10.56
CA ILE A 167 -4.54 2.42 10.48
C ILE A 167 -3.45 3.06 11.35
N CYS A 168 -3.23 2.60 12.58
CA CYS A 168 -2.27 3.20 13.50
C CYS A 168 -0.81 2.93 13.11
N PHE A 169 -0.52 1.81 12.45
CA PHE A 169 0.86 1.44 12.08
C PHE A 169 1.14 1.63 10.59
N LEU A 170 0.39 0.98 9.70
CA LEU A 170 0.72 0.96 8.27
C LEU A 170 0.56 2.34 7.62
N VAL A 171 -0.47 3.10 7.98
CA VAL A 171 -0.74 4.42 7.37
C VAL A 171 0.34 5.44 7.75
N PRO A 172 0.69 5.70 9.03
CA PRO A 172 1.76 6.63 9.39
C PRO A 172 3.13 6.21 8.84
N LEU A 173 3.46 4.91 8.89
CA LEU A 173 4.74 4.42 8.37
C LEU A 173 4.88 4.68 6.87
N ASN A 174 3.84 4.36 6.08
CA ASN A 174 3.85 4.65 4.64
C ASN A 174 3.83 6.17 4.38
N TYR A 175 3.07 6.95 5.15
CA TYR A 175 3.04 8.40 5.02
C TYR A 175 4.44 9.01 5.21
N VAL A 176 5.14 8.64 6.29
CA VAL A 176 6.52 9.08 6.56
C VAL A 176 7.47 8.58 5.47
N TYR A 177 7.32 7.32 5.02
CA TYR A 177 8.15 6.72 3.97
C TYR A 177 8.10 7.52 2.66
N PHE A 178 6.89 7.85 2.20
CA PHE A 178 6.68 8.60 0.97
C PHE A 178 6.97 10.09 1.11
N ARG A 179 6.69 10.69 2.28
CA ARG A 179 7.06 12.09 2.55
C ARG A 179 8.56 12.30 2.45
N LYS A 180 9.36 11.35 2.93
CA LYS A 180 10.82 11.37 2.78
C LYS A 180 11.26 11.27 1.32
N ARG A 181 10.44 10.73 0.40
CA ARG A 181 10.74 10.48 -1.02
C ARG A 181 9.89 11.30 -1.98
N LYS A 182 9.31 12.42 -1.51
CA LYS A 182 8.45 13.28 -2.34
C LYS A 182 9.15 13.78 -3.61
N ASP A 183 10.47 13.90 -3.56
CA ASP A 183 11.35 14.26 -4.68
C ASP A 183 11.27 13.29 -5.85
N LEU A 184 10.89 12.03 -5.62
CA LEU A 184 10.73 11.05 -6.69
C LEU A 184 9.43 11.23 -7.47
N PHE A 185 8.41 11.88 -6.90
CA PHE A 185 7.05 11.94 -7.45
C PHE A 185 6.78 13.31 -8.07
N VAL A 186 7.25 13.52 -9.29
CA VAL A 186 7.16 14.82 -10.00
C VAL A 186 6.41 14.75 -11.34
N ASN A 187 6.10 13.54 -11.84
CA ASN A 187 5.46 13.28 -13.14
C ASN A 187 3.92 13.46 -13.15
#